data_AF-A0A2P8HXK7-F1
#
_entry.id   AF-A0A2P8HXK7-F1
#
_cell.length_a   1.000
_cell.length_b   1.000
_cell.length_c   1.000
_cell.angle_alpha   90.00
_cell.angle_beta   90.00
_cell.angle_gamma   90.00
#
_symmetry.space_group_name_H-M   'P 1'
#
loop_
_entity.id
_entity.type
_entity.pdbx_description
1 polymer ?
#
loop_
_entity_poly.entity_id
_entity_poly.type
_entity_poly.pdbx_seq_one_letter_code
_entity_poly.pdbx_strand_id
1 'polypeptide(L)'
;MIWTLSPWLFHFIVSLLLLSAAFVIGWLLTKWVRKRKENHKQMERFLAIVVTVTMIGLYFLITEVLTESAGYQDAVITEDGAEVMDSPVVIVPFESYVIAESLYWPAYVRELSPDGENEAVFYFEPASAETLLEETGYIEGEGRPRFQYEVWFAQEVEPLLAEIEAASAETADELDETLEHWDVFIEQ
;
A
#
# COMPACT_ATOMS: atom_id res chain seq x y z
N MET A 1 -9.69 3.15 10.88
CA MET A 1 -10.33 3.74 9.69
C MET A 1 -9.32 4.50 8.85
N ILE A 2 -9.00 4.02 7.65
CA ILE A 2 -8.27 4.78 6.61
C ILE A 2 -9.09 5.94 6.07
N TRP A 3 -8.42 7.01 5.63
CA TRP A 3 -9.08 8.07 4.87
C TRP A 3 -8.65 8.00 3.41
N THR A 4 -9.64 7.91 2.51
CA THR A 4 -9.45 7.98 1.07
C THR A 4 -9.82 9.38 0.59
N LEU A 5 -8.92 10.02 -0.14
CA LEU A 5 -9.12 11.35 -0.69
C LEU A 5 -8.83 11.33 -2.19
N SER A 6 -9.64 12.04 -2.97
CA SER A 6 -9.26 12.27 -4.36
C SER A 6 -7.89 13.01 -4.43
N PRO A 7 -7.00 12.67 -5.38
CA PRO A 7 -5.65 13.21 -5.41
C PRO A 7 -5.60 14.75 -5.43
N TRP A 8 -6.48 15.38 -6.20
CA TRP A 8 -6.54 16.84 -6.28
C TRP A 8 -6.92 17.47 -4.93
N LEU A 9 -7.86 16.86 -4.21
CA LEU A 9 -8.32 17.36 -2.91
C LEU A 9 -7.22 17.20 -1.85
N PHE A 10 -6.52 16.07 -1.86
CA PHE A 10 -5.37 15.83 -0.99
C PHE A 10 -4.28 16.89 -1.21
N HIS A 11 -3.82 17.08 -2.45
CA HIS A 11 -2.80 18.09 -2.76
C HIS A 11 -3.27 19.52 -2.44
N PHE A 12 -4.55 19.82 -2.63
CA PHE A 12 -5.13 21.11 -2.24
C PHE A 12 -5.06 21.34 -0.72
N ILE A 13 -5.46 20.34 0.09
CA ILE A 13 -5.41 20.42 1.56
C ILE A 13 -3.96 20.55 2.03
N VAL A 14 -3.05 19.72 1.52
CA VAL A 14 -1.62 19.78 1.87
C VAL A 14 -1.04 21.15 1.52
N SER A 15 -1.36 21.69 0.35
CA SER A 15 -0.91 23.02 -0.06
C SER A 15 -1.42 24.12 0.89
N LEU A 16 -2.69 24.04 1.31
CA LEU A 16 -3.28 24.98 2.25
C LEU A 16 -2.61 24.91 3.63
N LEU A 17 -2.31 23.70 4.10
CA LEU A 17 -1.61 23.47 5.37
C LEU A 17 -0.18 24.02 5.33
N LEU A 18 0.57 23.73 4.27
CA LEU A 18 1.94 24.21 4.09
C LEU A 18 1.99 25.74 3.96
N LEU A 19 1.06 26.34 3.21
CA LEU A 19 0.98 27.80 3.09
C LEU A 19 0.71 28.46 4.45
N SER A 20 -0.21 27.87 5.23
CA SER A 20 -0.54 28.34 6.58
C SER A 20 0.67 28.21 7.52
N ALA A 21 1.37 27.07 7.48
CA ALA A 21 2.58 26.85 8.25
C ALA A 21 3.71 27.82 7.87
N ALA A 22 3.95 28.00 6.57
CA ALA A 22 4.93 28.93 6.05
C ALA A 22 4.65 30.38 6.48
N PHE A 23 3.38 30.80 6.46
CA PHE A 23 2.97 32.12 6.95
C PHE A 23 3.28 32.30 8.44
N VAL A 24 2.91 31.33 9.28
CA VAL A 24 3.16 31.37 10.73
C VAL A 24 4.67 31.41 11.02
N ILE A 25 5.43 30.53 10.38
CA ILE A 25 6.90 30.46 10.54
C ILE A 25 7.55 31.76 10.07
N GLY A 26 7.16 32.27 8.89
CA GLY A 26 7.66 33.55 8.36
C GLY A 26 7.37 34.73 9.29
N TRP A 27 6.17 34.78 9.87
CA TRP A 27 5.80 35.82 10.84
C TRP A 27 6.64 35.74 12.12
N LEU A 28 6.84 34.54 12.66
CA LEU A 28 7.67 34.31 13.85
C LEU A 28 9.13 34.68 13.58
N LEU A 29 9.70 34.26 12.45
CA LEU A 29 11.06 34.58 12.04
C LEU A 29 11.25 36.09 11.86
N THR A 30 10.32 36.77 11.19
CA THR A 30 10.39 38.24 11.02
C THR A 30 10.39 38.96 12.37
N LYS A 31 9.52 38.54 13.31
CA LYS A 31 9.50 39.09 14.68
C LYS A 31 10.82 38.85 15.41
N TRP A 32 11.45 37.71 15.21
CA TRP A 32 12.71 37.36 15.86
C TRP A 32 13.90 38.13 15.28
N VAL A 33 14.00 38.21 13.94
CA VAL A 33 15.07 38.93 13.25
C VAL A 33 15.04 40.42 13.55
N ARG A 34 13.86 41.04 13.64
CA ARG A 34 13.71 42.46 14.03
C ARG A 34 14.33 42.80 15.40
N LYS A 35 14.54 41.83 16.28
CA LYS A 35 15.20 42.07 17.58
C LYS A 35 16.73 42.18 17.47
N ARG A 36 17.35 41.80 16.34
CA ARG A 36 18.80 41.86 16.14
C ARG A 36 19.19 43.11 15.34
N LYS A 37 20.20 43.86 15.83
CA LYS A 37 20.58 45.19 15.31
C LYS A 37 21.49 45.20 14.06
N GLU A 38 22.15 44.10 13.72
CA GLU A 38 23.08 44.05 12.57
C GLU A 38 22.65 43.00 11.53
N ASN A 39 22.80 43.33 10.24
CA ASN A 39 22.59 42.48 9.06
C ASN A 39 21.18 41.85 8.85
N HIS A 40 20.11 42.53 9.28
CA HIS A 40 18.74 41.98 9.20
C HIS A 40 18.33 41.47 7.79
N LYS A 41 18.66 42.20 6.71
CA LYS A 41 18.24 41.84 5.34
C LYS A 41 18.91 40.57 4.81
N GLN A 42 20.18 40.36 5.11
CA GLN A 42 20.89 39.16 4.66
C GLN A 42 20.39 37.93 5.42
N MET A 43 20.16 38.09 6.73
CA MET A 43 19.64 37.01 7.56
C MET A 43 18.20 36.64 7.19
N GLU A 44 17.34 37.62 6.88
CA GLU A 44 15.99 37.35 6.36
C GLU A 44 16.00 36.57 5.04
N ARG A 45 16.87 36.95 4.09
CA ARG A 45 17.00 36.22 2.82
C ARG A 45 17.47 34.78 3.02
N PHE A 46 18.46 34.59 3.87
CA PHE A 46 18.97 33.25 4.18
C PHE A 46 17.89 32.38 4.85
N LEU A 47 17.20 32.92 5.86
CA LEU A 47 16.11 32.21 6.54
C LEU A 47 14.95 31.90 5.59
N ALA A 48 14.61 32.80 4.67
CA ALA A 48 13.58 32.55 3.66
C ALA A 48 13.96 31.36 2.77
N ILE A 49 15.22 31.27 2.33
CA ILE A 49 15.70 30.11 1.54
C ILE A 49 15.57 28.82 2.36
N VAL A 50 16.02 28.83 3.62
CA VAL A 50 15.93 27.65 4.50
C VAL A 50 14.49 27.21 4.66
N VAL A 51 13.56 28.13 4.95
CA VAL A 51 12.13 27.81 5.08
C VAL A 51 11.59 27.23 3.79
N THR A 52 11.89 27.80 2.63
CA THR A 52 11.44 27.26 1.34
C THR A 52 11.93 25.84 1.12
N VAL A 53 13.21 25.56 1.35
CA VAL A 53 13.78 24.21 1.21
C VAL A 53 13.12 23.24 2.19
N THR A 54 12.89 23.66 3.44
CA THR A 54 12.17 22.84 4.43
C THR A 54 10.74 22.56 4.01
N MET A 55 10.00 23.54 3.47
CA MET A 55 8.62 23.35 3.02
C MET A 55 8.55 22.40 1.81
N ILE A 56 9.50 22.50 0.88
CA ILE A 56 9.59 21.56 -0.25
C ILE A 56 9.88 20.14 0.28
N GLY A 57 10.85 19.99 1.20
CA GLY A 57 11.16 18.70 1.80
C GLY A 57 9.97 18.11 2.55
N LEU A 58 9.23 18.93 3.30
CA LEU A 58 8.03 18.51 4.02
C LEU A 58 6.91 18.10 3.07
N TYR A 59 6.74 18.80 1.94
CA TYR A 59 5.79 18.40 0.91
C TYR A 59 6.09 16.98 0.42
N PHE A 60 7.32 16.72 -0.02
CA PHE A 60 7.71 15.38 -0.50
C PHE A 60 7.58 14.31 0.59
N LEU A 61 7.95 14.63 1.84
CA LEU A 61 7.79 13.71 2.95
C LEU A 61 6.31 13.32 3.13
N ILE A 62 5.40 14.29 3.08
CA ILE A 62 3.96 14.02 3.23
C ILE A 62 3.42 13.22 2.05
N THR A 63 3.77 13.59 0.81
CA THR A 63 3.18 12.98 -0.39
C THR A 63 3.74 11.60 -0.74
N GLU A 64 5.02 11.35 -0.45
CA GLU A 64 5.70 10.11 -0.87
C GLU A 64 5.87 9.12 0.28
N VAL A 65 6.07 9.61 1.51
CA VAL A 65 6.45 8.73 2.64
C VAL A 65 5.27 8.45 3.56
N LEU A 66 4.32 9.39 3.67
CA LEU A 66 3.20 9.28 4.61
C LEU A 66 1.88 8.88 3.93
N THR A 67 1.84 8.85 2.60
CA THR A 67 0.64 8.50 1.85
C THR A 67 0.95 7.55 0.71
N GLU A 68 -0.02 6.71 0.40
CA GLU A 68 0.02 5.80 -0.75
C GLU A 68 -1.09 6.15 -1.72
N SER A 69 -0.98 5.71 -2.97
CA SER A 69 -2.07 5.81 -3.95
C SER A 69 -2.64 4.44 -4.29
N ALA A 70 -3.97 4.36 -4.30
CA ALA A 70 -4.71 3.25 -4.91
C ALA A 70 -5.28 3.73 -6.25
N GLY A 71 -5.11 2.89 -7.27
CA GLY A 71 -5.60 3.11 -8.61
C GLY A 71 -7.10 2.84 -8.76
N TYR A 72 -7.58 3.00 -9.99
CA TYR A 72 -8.93 2.57 -10.35
C TYR A 72 -9.02 1.04 -10.26
N GLN A 73 -10.07 0.52 -9.62
CA GLN A 73 -10.32 -0.90 -9.35
C GLN A 73 -9.33 -1.60 -8.42
N ASP A 74 -8.35 -0.88 -7.86
CA ASP A 74 -7.55 -1.45 -6.78
C ASP A 74 -8.45 -1.67 -5.55
N ALA A 75 -8.24 -2.77 -4.84
CA ALA A 75 -8.96 -3.08 -3.61
C ALA A 75 -8.13 -2.67 -2.40
N VAL A 76 -8.71 -1.88 -1.51
CA VAL A 76 -8.08 -1.50 -0.24
C VAL A 76 -8.71 -2.34 0.86
N ILE A 77 -7.86 -3.09 1.54
CA ILE A 77 -8.21 -4.11 2.52
C ILE A 77 -7.78 -3.60 3.89
N THR A 78 -8.73 -3.53 4.82
CA THR A 78 -8.53 -3.16 6.22
C THR A 78 -9.16 -4.21 7.14
N GLU A 79 -8.97 -4.07 8.45
CA GLU A 79 -9.63 -4.94 9.45
C GLU A 79 -11.16 -4.90 9.34
N ASP A 80 -11.73 -3.79 8.85
CA ASP A 80 -13.18 -3.62 8.70
C ASP A 80 -13.74 -4.25 7.40
N GLY A 81 -12.87 -4.64 6.45
CA GLY A 81 -13.26 -5.27 5.18
C GLY A 81 -12.44 -4.78 3.97
N ALA A 82 -12.88 -5.19 2.77
CA ALA A 82 -12.28 -4.78 1.50
C ALA A 82 -13.19 -3.80 0.75
N GLU A 83 -12.63 -2.68 0.29
CA GLU A 83 -13.33 -1.69 -0.54
C GLU A 83 -12.63 -1.55 -1.89
N VAL A 84 -13.37 -1.74 -2.98
CA VAL A 84 -12.87 -1.56 -4.34
C VAL A 84 -12.99 -0.10 -4.75
N MET A 85 -11.89 0.49 -5.21
CA MET A 85 -11.85 1.91 -5.51
C MET A 85 -12.46 2.23 -6.89
N ASP A 86 -13.52 3.02 -6.90
CA ASP A 86 -14.18 3.50 -8.13
C ASP A 86 -13.39 4.61 -8.85
N SER A 87 -12.33 5.14 -8.24
CA SER A 87 -11.46 6.17 -8.83
C SER A 87 -10.09 6.19 -8.14
N PRO A 88 -9.05 6.75 -8.76
CA PRO A 88 -7.76 6.90 -8.09
C PRO A 88 -7.89 7.74 -6.82
N VAL A 89 -7.34 7.25 -5.72
CA VAL A 89 -7.37 7.90 -4.41
C VAL A 89 -5.98 7.92 -3.76
N VAL A 90 -5.79 8.88 -2.87
CA VAL A 90 -4.67 8.92 -1.93
C VAL A 90 -5.17 8.40 -0.59
N ILE A 91 -4.43 7.44 -0.03
CA ILE A 91 -4.72 6.82 1.26
C ILE A 91 -3.88 7.51 2.33
N VAL A 92 -4.56 7.97 3.38
CA VAL A 92 -3.94 8.46 4.60
C VAL A 92 -4.11 7.39 5.68
N PRO A 93 -3.02 6.72 6.10
CA PRO A 93 -3.10 5.57 6.98
C PRO A 93 -3.26 5.98 8.44
N PHE A 94 -4.45 5.77 8.98
CA PHE A 94 -4.71 5.83 10.43
C PHE A 94 -4.88 4.44 11.06
N GLU A 95 -4.83 3.39 10.24
CA GLU A 95 -4.86 1.98 10.59
C GLU A 95 -4.04 1.18 9.59
N SER A 96 -3.86 -0.11 9.88
CA SER A 96 -3.24 -1.08 8.97
C SER A 96 -4.13 -1.34 7.76
N TYR A 97 -3.51 -1.33 6.58
CA TYR A 97 -4.21 -1.55 5.32
C TYR A 97 -3.28 -2.21 4.31
N VAL A 98 -3.87 -2.91 3.36
CA VAL A 98 -3.19 -3.53 2.22
C VAL A 98 -3.94 -3.16 0.95
N ILE A 99 -3.21 -2.85 -0.11
CA ILE A 99 -3.74 -2.59 -1.44
C ILE A 99 -3.50 -3.82 -2.30
N ALA A 100 -4.58 -4.45 -2.75
CA ALA A 100 -4.55 -5.44 -3.81
C ALA A 100 -4.72 -4.73 -5.16
N GLU A 101 -3.79 -4.95 -6.08
CA GLU A 101 -3.88 -4.36 -7.41
C GLU A 101 -5.01 -4.98 -8.22
N SER A 102 -5.72 -4.15 -9.00
CA SER A 102 -6.84 -4.57 -9.87
C SER A 102 -6.51 -5.74 -10.81
N LEU A 103 -5.24 -5.90 -11.19
CA LEU A 103 -4.78 -7.01 -12.04
C LEU A 103 -4.94 -8.39 -11.38
N TYR A 104 -5.00 -8.43 -10.06
CA TYR A 104 -4.96 -9.65 -9.25
C TYR A 104 -6.16 -9.74 -8.30
N TRP A 105 -7.13 -8.83 -8.42
CA TRP A 105 -8.36 -8.78 -7.63
C TRP A 105 -9.60 -9.01 -8.51
N PRO A 106 -10.57 -9.86 -8.10
CA PRO A 106 -10.60 -10.63 -6.85
C PRO A 106 -9.74 -11.89 -6.88
N ALA A 107 -9.21 -12.27 -8.04
CA ALA A 107 -8.46 -13.50 -8.20
C ALA A 107 -7.08 -13.32 -8.83
N TYR A 108 -6.07 -13.98 -8.25
CA TYR A 108 -4.77 -14.16 -8.88
C TYR A 108 -4.79 -15.41 -9.76
N VAL A 109 -4.39 -15.27 -11.02
CA VAL A 109 -4.35 -16.37 -11.99
C VAL A 109 -2.93 -16.67 -12.43
N ARG A 110 -2.50 -17.92 -12.25
CA ARG A 110 -1.22 -18.40 -12.77
C ARG A 110 -1.38 -19.73 -13.47
N GLU A 111 -0.83 -19.82 -14.67
CA GLU A 111 -0.70 -21.07 -15.41
C GLU A 111 0.55 -21.80 -14.91
N LEU A 112 0.37 -23.01 -14.38
CA LEU A 112 1.46 -23.94 -14.12
C LEU A 112 1.45 -25.03 -15.17
N SER A 113 2.61 -25.30 -15.74
CA SER A 113 2.81 -26.48 -16.58
C SER A 113 3.97 -27.30 -16.04
N PRO A 114 3.69 -28.35 -15.24
CA PRO A 114 4.73 -29.19 -14.65
C PRO A 114 5.59 -29.88 -15.72
N ASP A 115 4.99 -30.23 -16.87
CA ASP A 115 5.63 -31.01 -17.95
C ASP A 115 5.48 -30.39 -19.36
N GLY A 116 4.88 -29.20 -19.49
CA GLY A 116 4.59 -28.57 -20.79
C GLY A 116 3.35 -29.10 -21.51
N GLU A 117 2.64 -30.08 -20.93
CA GLU A 117 1.47 -30.74 -21.56
C GLU A 117 0.14 -30.50 -20.84
N ASN A 118 0.14 -30.25 -19.52
CA ASN A 118 -1.05 -29.91 -18.76
C ASN A 118 -0.92 -28.48 -18.24
N GLU A 119 -1.97 -27.67 -18.42
CA GLU A 119 -2.09 -26.30 -17.92
C GLU A 119 -2.98 -26.34 -16.69
N ALA A 120 -2.43 -26.09 -15.50
CA ALA A 120 -3.23 -25.88 -14.29
C ALA A 120 -3.40 -24.38 -14.09
N VAL A 121 -4.64 -23.90 -14.10
CA VAL A 121 -5.00 -22.52 -13.83
C VAL A 121 -5.32 -22.40 -12.34
N PHE A 122 -4.48 -21.68 -11.60
CA PHE A 122 -4.73 -21.43 -10.18
C PHE A 122 -5.58 -20.19 -10.00
N TYR A 123 -6.73 -20.34 -9.35
CA TYR A 123 -7.55 -19.22 -8.88
C TYR A 123 -7.35 -19.07 -7.38
N PHE A 124 -6.96 -17.88 -6.95
CA PHE A 124 -6.92 -17.54 -5.54
C PHE A 124 -7.90 -16.40 -5.26
N GLU A 125 -8.99 -16.70 -4.58
CA GLU A 125 -9.90 -15.69 -4.03
C GLU A 125 -9.75 -15.70 -2.50
N PRO A 126 -9.27 -14.60 -1.88
CA PRO A 126 -9.09 -14.57 -0.44
C PRO A 126 -10.44 -14.72 0.27
N ALA A 127 -10.55 -15.70 1.17
CA ALA A 127 -11.78 -15.98 1.91
C ALA A 127 -12.30 -14.76 2.70
N SER A 128 -11.39 -13.89 3.16
CA SER A 128 -11.72 -12.58 3.72
C SER A 128 -10.55 -11.59 3.70
N ALA A 129 -10.89 -10.31 3.92
CA ALA A 129 -9.93 -9.23 4.16
C ALA A 129 -9.01 -9.48 5.36
N GLU A 130 -9.55 -10.11 6.40
CA GLU A 130 -8.85 -10.45 7.66
C GLU A 130 -7.83 -11.56 7.42
N THR A 131 -8.21 -12.59 6.66
CA THR A 131 -7.36 -13.71 6.22
C THR A 131 -6.14 -13.22 5.44
N LEU A 132 -6.34 -12.29 4.50
CA LEU A 132 -5.25 -11.62 3.79
C LEU A 132 -4.33 -10.78 4.70
N LEU A 133 -4.84 -10.18 5.78
CA LEU A 133 -4.02 -9.41 6.72
C LEU A 133 -3.22 -10.33 7.66
N GLU A 134 -3.82 -11.43 8.10
CA GLU A 134 -3.19 -12.40 9.04
C GLU A 134 -2.15 -13.29 8.34
N GLU A 135 -2.46 -13.84 7.18
CA GLU A 135 -1.66 -14.89 6.53
C GLU A 135 -0.51 -14.36 5.69
N THR A 136 -0.63 -13.13 5.20
CA THR A 136 0.45 -12.50 4.44
C THR A 136 1.60 -12.06 5.33
N GLY A 137 1.46 -12.29 6.65
CA GLY A 137 2.43 -11.89 7.65
C GLY A 137 2.77 -10.42 7.48
N TYR A 138 1.79 -9.61 7.08
CA TYR A 138 2.02 -8.26 6.61
C TYR A 138 2.79 -7.51 7.68
N ILE A 139 4.09 -7.34 7.44
CA ILE A 139 5.00 -6.80 8.44
C ILE A 139 4.65 -5.33 8.55
N GLU A 140 3.85 -5.03 9.56
CA GLU A 140 3.58 -3.71 10.09
C GLU A 140 4.94 -2.96 10.24
N GLY A 141 5.33 -2.21 9.20
CA GLY A 141 6.62 -1.50 9.18
C GLY A 141 7.56 -1.69 7.99
N GLU A 142 7.29 -2.56 6.99
CA GLU A 142 8.18 -2.67 5.81
C GLU A 142 7.91 -1.65 4.69
N GLY A 143 6.90 -0.79 4.85
CA GLY A 143 6.70 0.36 3.95
C GLY A 143 6.28 -0.02 2.53
N ARG A 144 5.59 -1.15 2.34
CA ARG A 144 5.09 -1.59 1.03
C ARG A 144 3.60 -1.92 1.07
N PRO A 145 2.70 -0.93 1.19
CA PRO A 145 1.22 -1.06 1.27
C PRO A 145 0.56 -1.94 0.20
N ARG A 146 1.28 -2.46 -0.80
CA ARG A 146 0.76 -3.28 -1.89
C ARG A 146 1.04 -4.76 -1.66
N PHE A 147 0.00 -5.59 -1.81
CA PHE A 147 0.13 -7.03 -1.72
C PHE A 147 0.94 -7.57 -2.90
N GLN A 148 1.99 -8.35 -2.62
CA GLN A 148 2.88 -8.91 -3.63
C GLN A 148 2.48 -10.36 -3.92
N TYR A 149 1.44 -10.54 -4.74
CA TYR A 149 0.90 -11.85 -5.11
C TYR A 149 1.96 -12.85 -5.59
N GLU A 150 2.92 -12.41 -6.40
CA GLU A 150 3.99 -13.29 -6.90
C GLU A 150 4.91 -13.82 -5.78
N VAL A 151 5.23 -12.97 -4.81
CA VAL A 151 6.10 -13.32 -3.68
C VAL A 151 5.38 -14.28 -2.75
N TRP A 152 4.12 -13.98 -2.43
CA TRP A 152 3.27 -14.86 -1.64
C TRP A 152 3.08 -16.23 -2.32
N PHE A 153 2.78 -16.24 -3.61
CA PHE A 153 2.59 -17.49 -4.36
C PHE A 153 3.85 -18.37 -4.31
N ALA A 154 5.03 -17.79 -4.51
CA ALA A 154 6.28 -18.54 -4.46
C ALA A 154 6.65 -19.06 -3.06
N GLN A 155 6.16 -18.40 -2.00
CA GLN A 155 6.50 -18.75 -0.61
C GLN A 155 5.51 -19.70 0.03
N GLU A 156 4.21 -19.49 -0.19
CA GLU A 156 3.15 -20.25 0.48
C GLU A 156 2.55 -21.31 -0.45
N VAL A 157 2.34 -21.00 -1.74
CA VAL A 157 1.61 -21.89 -2.65
C VAL A 157 2.52 -22.88 -3.37
N GLU A 158 3.64 -22.42 -3.96
CA GLU A 158 4.57 -23.31 -4.69
C GLU A 158 5.06 -24.50 -3.83
N PRO A 159 5.41 -24.34 -2.55
CA PRO A 159 5.80 -25.46 -1.71
C PRO A 159 4.67 -26.46 -1.46
N LEU A 160 3.44 -25.98 -1.23
CA LEU A 160 2.26 -26.84 -1.06
C LEU A 160 2.01 -27.68 -2.32
N LEU A 161 2.14 -27.07 -3.51
CA LEU A 161 2.00 -27.78 -4.77
C LEU A 161 3.07 -28.86 -4.96
N ALA A 162 4.33 -28.55 -4.60
CA ALA A 162 5.40 -29.54 -4.65
C ALA A 162 5.18 -30.70 -3.65
N GLU A 163 4.57 -30.43 -2.49
CA GLU A 163 4.17 -31.46 -1.53
C GLU A 163 3.05 -32.34 -2.07
N ILE A 164 2.05 -31.76 -2.76
CA ILE A 164 0.97 -32.49 -3.44
C ILE A 164 1.53 -33.41 -4.52
N GLU A 165 2.42 -32.90 -5.37
CA GLU A 165 3.05 -33.69 -6.44
C GLU A 165 3.92 -34.83 -5.87
N ALA A 166 4.54 -34.63 -4.71
CA ALA A 166 5.33 -35.63 -4.02
C ALA A 166 4.49 -36.65 -3.23
N ALA A 167 3.26 -36.29 -2.83
CA ALA A 167 2.35 -37.12 -2.07
C ALA A 167 1.54 -38.04 -3.01
N SER A 168 1.81 -39.34 -2.99
CA SER A 168 0.99 -40.31 -3.71
C SER A 168 -0.47 -40.28 -3.25
N ALA A 169 -1.40 -40.70 -4.12
CA ALA A 169 -2.87 -40.64 -4.09
C ALA A 169 -3.65 -40.85 -2.77
N GLU A 170 -3.00 -41.26 -1.68
CA GLU A 170 -3.60 -41.47 -0.36
C GLU A 170 -3.74 -40.15 0.45
N THR A 171 -3.12 -39.06 -0.02
CA THR A 171 -3.11 -37.73 0.65
C THR A 171 -4.00 -36.69 -0.05
N ALA A 172 -4.60 -37.04 -1.19
CA ALA A 172 -5.43 -36.12 -1.97
C ALA A 172 -6.71 -35.69 -1.23
N ASP A 173 -7.30 -36.58 -0.42
CA ASP A 173 -8.53 -36.30 0.33
C ASP A 173 -8.31 -35.32 1.51
N GLU A 174 -7.16 -35.32 2.19
CA GLU A 174 -6.84 -34.35 3.26
C GLU A 174 -6.50 -32.95 2.70
N LEU A 175 -6.12 -32.90 1.42
CA LEU A 175 -5.61 -31.71 0.76
C LEU A 175 -6.70 -30.99 -0.04
N ASP A 176 -7.71 -31.72 -0.54
CA ASP A 176 -8.98 -31.16 -1.03
C ASP A 176 -9.66 -30.33 0.07
N GLU A 177 -9.62 -30.81 1.32
CA GLU A 177 -10.18 -30.10 2.49
C GLU A 177 -9.39 -28.82 2.83
N THR A 178 -8.08 -28.79 2.54
CA THR A 178 -7.25 -27.60 2.72
C THR A 178 -7.45 -26.61 1.57
N LEU A 179 -7.56 -27.08 0.32
CA LEU A 179 -7.78 -26.22 -0.87
C LEU A 179 -9.20 -25.66 -0.95
N GLU A 180 -10.22 -26.38 -0.45
CA GLU A 180 -11.59 -25.87 -0.25
C GLU A 180 -11.62 -24.67 0.72
N HIS A 181 -10.69 -24.60 1.68
CA HIS A 181 -10.57 -23.44 2.57
C HIS A 181 -10.20 -22.15 1.82
N TRP A 182 -9.57 -22.29 0.65
CA TRP A 182 -8.99 -21.20 -0.13
C TRP A 182 -9.70 -20.98 -1.48
N ASP A 183 -10.83 -21.65 -1.74
CA ASP A 183 -11.54 -21.66 -3.03
C ASP A 183 -10.57 -21.85 -4.22
N VAL A 184 -9.57 -22.73 -4.06
CA VAL A 184 -8.58 -23.02 -5.10
C VAL A 184 -9.14 -24.03 -6.08
N PHE A 185 -9.53 -23.56 -7.27
CA PHE A 185 -9.99 -24.43 -8.36
C PHE A 185 -8.82 -24.83 -9.24
N ILE A 186 -8.66 -26.15 -9.46
CA ILE A 186 -7.78 -26.71 -10.48
C ILE A 186 -8.68 -27.19 -11.63
N GLU A 187 -8.77 -26.42 -12.71
CA GLU A 187 -9.35 -26.95 -13.96
C GLU A 187 -8.32 -27.90 -14.60
N GLN A 188 -8.72 -29.17 -14.78
CA GLN A 188 -7.96 -30.21 -15.50
C GLN A 188 -8.44 -30.36 -16.95
#